data_AF-W4QBN5-F1
#
_entry.id   AF-W4QBN5-F1
#
_cell.length_a   1.000
_cell.length_b   1.000
_cell.length_c   1.000
_cell.angle_alpha   90.00
_cell.angle_beta   90.00
_cell.angle_gamma   90.00
#
_symmetry.space_group_name_H-M   'P 1'
#
loop_
_entity.id
_entity.type
_entity.pdbx_description
1 polymer ?
#
loop_
_entity_poly.entity_id
_entity_poly.type
_entity_poly.pdbx_seq_one_letter_code
_entity_poly.pdbx_strand_id
1 'polypeptide(L)'
;MGATLWEERERFIRNSPIFDFHKINTPVLIVQGTRDHICHAEAGPIFSSLNRLDKVAQLVLYDEEHSQGSWCQANVEDYYNRIFEWLNKFL
;
A
#
# COMPACT_ATOMS: atom_id res chain seq x y z
N MET A 1 -7.53 15.58 -10.37
CA MET A 1 -8.91 15.61 -10.92
C MET A 1 -9.34 17.08 -10.93
N GLY A 2 -9.95 17.57 -12.01
CA GLY A 2 -10.29 18.99 -12.15
C GLY A 2 -11.54 19.45 -11.39
N ALA A 3 -12.15 18.57 -10.60
CA ALA A 3 -13.36 18.80 -9.80
C ALA A 3 -13.14 18.26 -8.39
N THR A 4 -13.84 18.85 -7.42
CA THR A 4 -13.81 18.43 -6.01
C THR A 4 -14.56 17.12 -5.79
N LEU A 5 -14.31 16.48 -4.64
CA LEU A 5 -15.03 15.29 -4.20
C LEU A 5 -16.55 15.48 -4.19
N TRP A 6 -17.02 16.69 -3.89
CA TRP A 6 -18.44 16.99 -3.76
C TRP A 6 -19.12 17.25 -5.11
N GLU A 7 -18.36 17.66 -6.12
CA GLU A 7 -18.85 17.85 -7.49
C GLU A 7 -18.88 16.54 -8.27
N GLU A 8 -17.87 15.68 -8.10
CA GLU A 8 -17.73 14.43 -8.86
C GLU A 8 -17.54 13.20 -7.96
N ARG A 9 -18.37 13.06 -6.91
CA ARG A 9 -18.26 11.97 -5.91
C ARG A 9 -18.07 10.58 -6.51
N GLU A 10 -18.90 10.22 -7.50
CA GLU A 10 -18.84 8.90 -8.13
C GLU A 10 -17.53 8.66 -8.88
N ARG A 11 -16.88 9.73 -9.36
CA ARG A 11 -15.55 9.61 -9.98
C ARG A 11 -14.50 9.27 -8.93
N PHE A 12 -14.54 9.87 -7.75
CA PHE A 12 -13.62 9.52 -6.66
C PHE A 12 -13.84 8.08 -6.22
N ILE A 13 -15.09 7.67 -5.98
CA ILE A 13 -15.42 6.29 -5.58
C ILE A 13 -14.90 5.27 -6.60
N ARG A 14 -15.20 5.47 -7.89
CA ARG A 14 -14.74 4.56 -8.95
C ARG A 14 -13.22 4.47 -9.08
N ASN A 15 -12.46 5.46 -8.62
CA ASN A 15 -10.99 5.48 -8.69
C ASN A 15 -10.33 5.20 -7.33
N SER A 16 -11.09 4.89 -6.28
CA SER A 16 -10.57 4.59 -4.95
C SER A 16 -10.56 3.07 -4.73
N PRO A 17 -9.38 2.43 -4.63
CA PRO A 17 -9.27 0.97 -4.51
C PRO A 17 -10.01 0.36 -3.31
N ILE A 18 -10.18 1.13 -2.23
CA ILE A 18 -10.82 0.67 -1.00
C ILE A 18 -12.24 0.11 -1.22
N PHE A 19 -12.98 0.63 -2.21
CA PHE A 19 -14.32 0.13 -2.52
C PHE A 19 -14.31 -1.23 -3.23
N ASP A 20 -13.15 -1.66 -3.73
CA ASP A 20 -12.95 -2.89 -4.49
C ASP A 20 -12.09 -3.94 -3.76
N PHE A 21 -11.65 -3.70 -2.52
CA PHE A 21 -10.80 -4.64 -1.77
C PHE A 21 -11.42 -6.03 -1.59
N HIS A 22 -12.74 -6.13 -1.54
CA HIS A 22 -13.45 -7.42 -1.50
C HIS A 22 -13.17 -8.31 -2.73
N LYS A 23 -12.82 -7.71 -3.87
CA LYS A 23 -12.51 -8.39 -5.14
C LYS A 23 -11.08 -8.92 -5.19
N ILE A 24 -10.20 -8.49 -4.29
CA ILE A 24 -8.81 -8.95 -4.25
C ILE A 24 -8.78 -10.43 -3.85
N ASN A 25 -8.18 -11.27 -4.68
CA ASN A 25 -7.98 -12.71 -4.41
C ASN A 25 -6.50 -13.11 -4.40
N THR A 26 -5.61 -12.18 -4.75
CA THR A 26 -4.18 -12.37 -4.76
C THR A 26 -3.58 -11.88 -3.43
N PRO A 27 -2.55 -12.56 -2.90
CA PRO A 27 -1.78 -12.06 -1.76
C PRO A 27 -1.20 -10.67 -2.02
N VAL A 28 -1.30 -9.76 -1.05
CA VAL A 28 -0.82 -8.37 -1.17
C VAL A 28 0.32 -8.07 -0.20
N LEU A 29 1.46 -7.62 -0.73
CA LEU A 29 2.52 -6.98 0.05
C LEU A 29 2.34 -5.46 0.02
N ILE A 30 2.22 -4.84 1.18
CA ILE A 30 2.07 -3.39 1.36
C ILE A 30 3.36 -2.86 1.98
N VAL A 31 3.93 -1.82 1.37
CA VAL A 31 5.16 -1.18 1.84
C VAL A 31 4.94 0.32 1.95
N GLN A 32 5.36 0.93 3.06
CA GLN A 32 5.27 2.39 3.26
C GLN A 32 6.40 2.92 4.13
N GLY A 33 6.90 4.12 3.80
CA GLY A 33 7.76 4.91 4.67
C GLY A 33 6.94 5.63 5.75
N THR A 34 7.34 5.53 7.01
CA THR A 34 6.65 6.20 8.13
C THR A 34 6.82 7.72 8.12
N ARG A 35 7.85 8.22 7.42
CA ARG A 35 8.13 9.66 7.22
C ARG A 35 7.62 10.17 5.86
N ASP A 36 6.69 9.44 5.23
CA ASP A 36 6.03 9.89 4.01
C ASP A 36 5.17 11.14 4.26
N HIS A 37 5.70 12.30 3.88
CA HIS A 37 5.03 13.59 4.04
C HIS A 37 3.77 13.77 3.17
N ILE A 38 3.56 12.91 2.17
CA ILE A 38 2.37 12.92 1.32
C ILE A 38 1.30 12.00 1.94
N CYS A 39 1.71 10.85 2.47
CA CYS A 39 0.80 9.73 2.69
C CYS A 39 1.13 8.81 3.90
N HIS A 40 1.67 9.34 5.01
CA HIS A 40 2.17 8.52 6.14
C HIS A 40 1.16 7.52 6.78
N ALA A 41 -0.15 7.68 6.61
CA ALA A 41 -1.16 6.92 7.34
C ALA A 41 -2.00 5.94 6.49
N GLU A 42 -1.86 5.88 5.16
CA GLU A 42 -2.77 5.08 4.31
C GLU A 42 -2.55 3.56 4.41
N ALA A 43 -1.31 3.09 4.58
CA ALA A 43 -1.03 1.65 4.57
C ALA A 43 -1.71 0.86 5.70
N GLY A 44 -1.89 1.47 6.88
CA GLY A 44 -2.54 0.85 8.03
C GLY A 44 -4.02 0.49 7.78
N PRO A 45 -4.87 1.46 7.37
CA PRO A 45 -6.24 1.22 6.94
C PRO A 45 -6.38 0.19 5.81
N ILE A 46 -5.45 0.19 4.83
CA ILE A 46 -5.45 -0.82 3.75
C ILE A 46 -5.24 -2.21 4.34
N PHE A 47 -4.18 -2.40 5.14
CA PHE A 47 -3.88 -3.68 5.79
C PHE A 47 -5.04 -4.15 6.67
N SER A 48 -5.59 -3.27 7.51
CA SER A 48 -6.73 -3.58 8.37
C SER A 48 -7.97 -3.99 7.57
N SER A 49 -8.26 -3.31 6.46
CA SER A 49 -9.40 -3.64 5.61
C SER A 49 -9.25 -5.01 4.94
N LEU A 50 -8.07 -5.33 4.42
CA LEU A 50 -7.78 -6.65 3.84
C LEU A 50 -7.85 -7.76 4.89
N ASN A 51 -7.28 -7.52 6.08
CA ASN A 51 -7.31 -8.48 7.19
C ASN A 51 -8.75 -8.76 7.66
N ARG A 52 -9.62 -7.75 7.72
CA ARG A 52 -11.06 -7.91 8.05
C ARG A 52 -11.86 -8.69 7.00
N LEU A 53 -11.33 -8.80 5.79
CA LEU A 53 -11.90 -9.57 4.68
C LEU A 53 -11.23 -10.95 4.54
N ASP A 54 -10.46 -11.38 5.55
CA ASP A 54 -9.69 -12.62 5.57
C ASP A 54 -8.76 -12.78 4.34
N LYS A 55 -8.27 -11.66 3.79
CA LYS A 55 -7.33 -11.66 2.66
C LYS A 55 -5.90 -11.82 3.16
N VAL A 56 -5.07 -12.51 2.37
CA VAL A 56 -3.63 -12.65 2.65
C VAL A 56 -2.94 -11.31 2.36
N ALA A 57 -2.50 -10.62 3.41
CA ALA A 57 -1.77 -9.37 3.29
C ALA A 57 -0.59 -9.31 4.28
N GLN A 58 0.47 -8.62 3.90
CA GLN A 58 1.59 -8.27 4.78
C GLN A 58 1.85 -6.77 4.69
N LEU A 59 2.07 -6.13 5.84
CA LEU A 59 2.47 -4.73 5.94
C LEU A 59 3.92 -4.62 6.38
N VAL A 60 4.71 -3.82 5.66
CA VAL A 60 6.10 -3.49 5.97
C VAL A 60 6.22 -1.98 6.09
N LEU A 61 6.76 -1.51 7.21
CA LEU A 61 6.99 -0.10 7.47
C LEU A 61 8.49 0.16 7.63
N TYR A 62 8.98 1.18 6.94
CA TYR A 62 10.37 1.64 7.05
C TYR A 62 10.40 3.03 7.65
N ASP A 63 11.39 3.34 8.50
CA ASP A 63 11.61 4.70 9.01
C ASP A 63 12.23 5.62 7.95
N GLU A 64 11.48 5.81 6.86
CA GLU A 64 11.95 6.42 5.62
C GLU A 64 10.90 7.34 5.01
N GLU A 65 11.34 8.19 4.08
CA GLU A 65 10.49 9.17 3.40
C GLU A 65 9.65 8.54 2.28
N HIS A 66 8.93 9.39 1.54
CA HIS A 66 7.99 8.98 0.48
C HIS A 66 8.63 8.13 -0.63
N SER A 67 9.88 8.41 -1.01
CA SER A 67 10.52 7.81 -2.19
C SER A 67 11.63 6.85 -1.80
N GLN A 68 11.60 5.62 -2.34
CA GLN A 68 12.66 4.62 -2.12
C GLN A 68 14.03 5.11 -2.58
N GLY A 69 14.09 6.07 -3.51
CA GLY A 69 15.36 6.67 -3.96
C GLY A 69 16.09 7.51 -2.91
N SER A 70 15.42 7.90 -1.82
CA SER A 70 16.02 8.63 -0.70
C SER A 70 16.25 7.78 0.54
N TRP A 71 15.89 6.50 0.49
CA TRP A 71 16.02 5.59 1.62
C TRP A 71 17.49 5.22 1.86
N CYS A 72 17.82 4.82 3.08
CA CYS A 72 19.14 4.27 3.34
C CYS A 72 19.33 2.92 2.61
N GLN A 73 20.57 2.63 2.23
CA GLN A 73 20.93 1.43 1.47
C GLN A 73 20.39 0.14 2.10
N ALA A 74 20.49 0.00 3.43
CA ALA A 74 20.04 -1.20 4.13
C ALA A 74 18.52 -1.44 4.00
N ASN A 75 17.71 -0.36 4.05
CA ASN A 75 16.26 -0.46 3.90
C ASN A 75 15.87 -0.75 2.44
N VAL A 76 16.62 -0.22 1.47
CA VAL A 76 16.43 -0.54 0.04
C VAL A 76 16.73 -2.02 -0.22
N GLU A 77 17.81 -2.55 0.33
CA GLU A 77 18.17 -3.96 0.21
C GLU A 77 17.12 -4.88 0.84
N ASP A 78 16.68 -4.60 2.08
CA ASP A 78 15.61 -5.36 2.74
C ASP A 78 14.29 -5.28 1.96
N TYR A 79 13.93 -4.10 1.43
CA TYR A 79 12.75 -3.92 0.59
C TYR A 79 12.75 -4.84 -0.64
N TYR A 80 13.84 -4.87 -1.40
CA TYR A 80 13.94 -5.76 -2.56
C TYR A 80 13.97 -7.24 -2.17
N ASN A 81 14.67 -7.61 -1.09
CA ASN A 81 14.67 -8.98 -0.59
C ASN A 81 13.25 -9.44 -0.25
N ARG A 82 12.46 -8.62 0.45
CA ARG A 82 11.05 -8.93 0.75
C ARG A 82 10.19 -9.07 -0.50
N ILE A 83 10.42 -8.25 -1.53
CA ILE A 83 9.72 -8.39 -2.82
C ILE A 83 10.04 -9.75 -3.43
N PHE A 84 11.33 -10.12 -3.53
CA PHE A 84 11.72 -11.39 -4.13
C PHE A 84 11.20 -12.59 -3.32
N GLU A 85 11.27 -12.55 -2.00
CA GLU A 85 10.71 -13.58 -1.13
C GLU A 85 9.19 -13.70 -1.28
N TRP A 86 8.48 -12.57 -1.36
CA TRP A 86 7.04 -12.55 -1.55
C TRP A 86 6.64 -13.15 -2.90
N LEU A 87 7.32 -12.74 -3.97
CA LEU A 87 7.10 -13.28 -5.31
C LEU A 87 7.41 -14.78 -5.34
N ASN A 88 8.57 -15.23 -4.83
CA ASN A 88 8.93 -16.64 -4.77
C ASN A 88 7.91 -17.51 -4.01
N LYS A 89 7.18 -16.92 -3.05
CA LYS A 89 6.17 -17.62 -2.26
C LYS A 89 4.83 -17.76 -2.99
N PHE A 90 4.47 -16.82 -3.87
CA PHE A 90 3.11 -16.68 -4.40
C PHE A 90 3.00 -16.65 -5.92
N LEU A 91 4.11 -16.61 -6.64
CA LEU A 91 4.20 -16.70 -8.10
C LEU A 91 5.05 -17.93 -8.48
#